data_AF-A0A8T4TZ41-F1
#
_entry.id   AF-A0A8T4TZ41-F1
#
_cell.length_a   1.000
_cell.length_b   1.000
_cell.length_c   1.000
_cell.angle_alpha   90.00
_cell.angle_beta   90.00
_cell.angle_gamma   90.00
#
_symmetry.space_group_name_H-M   'P 1'
#
loop_
_entity.id
_entity.type
_entity.pdbx_description
1 polymer ?
#
loop_
_entity_poly.entity_id
_entity_poly.type
_entity_poly.pdbx_seq_one_letter_code
_entity_poly.pdbx_strand_id
1 'polypeptide(L)'
;MNILKEKPLPLLKRKRVTAEIEHFKKATPSKREILKTLAEKLKVSEDKILLLHAYPHFGREKTKIIANVYESKEALEAVEKINKKKKKGEEAKVEAKKDGKEETKK
;
A
#
# COMPACT_ATOMS: atom_id res chain seq x y z
N MET A 1 14.15 2.21 10.61
CA MET A 1 12.91 1.44 10.33
C MET A 1 12.83 0.28 11.29
N ASN A 2 11.72 0.10 12.01
CA ASN A 2 11.50 -0.99 12.96
C ASN A 2 10.36 -1.89 12.46
N ILE A 3 10.53 -3.21 12.51
CA ILE A 3 9.47 -4.16 12.14
C ILE A 3 8.67 -4.41 13.41
N LEU A 4 7.38 -4.06 13.40
CA LEU A 4 6.51 -4.20 14.56
C LEU A 4 5.82 -5.56 14.59
N LYS A 5 5.37 -6.04 13.43
CA LYS A 5 4.58 -7.27 13.35
C LYS A 5 4.70 -7.93 11.99
N GLU A 6 4.87 -9.24 12.00
CA GLU A 6 4.84 -10.08 10.81
C GLU A 6 3.73 -11.10 10.96
N LYS A 7 2.82 -11.13 9.98
CA LYS A 7 1.72 -12.11 9.94
C LYS A 7 1.80 -12.90 8.64
N PRO A 8 2.12 -14.20 8.67
CA PRO A 8 2.04 -15.05 7.49
C PRO A 8 0.58 -15.27 7.10
N LEU A 9 0.28 -15.18 5.80
CA LEU A 9 -1.01 -15.50 5.20
C LEU A 9 -0.80 -16.61 4.15
N PRO A 10 -0.75 -17.89 4.58
CA PRO A 10 -0.42 -19.01 3.70
C PRO A 10 -1.40 -19.16 2.53
N LEU A 11 -2.69 -18.87 2.74
CA LEU A 11 -3.72 -18.92 1.70
C LEU A 11 -3.45 -18.01 0.50
N LEU A 12 -2.73 -16.90 0.73
CA LEU A 12 -2.45 -15.89 -0.28
C LEU A 12 -0.95 -15.84 -0.63
N LYS A 13 -0.16 -16.84 -0.17
CA LYS A 13 1.29 -16.93 -0.36
C LYS A 13 2.02 -15.61 -0.12
N ARG A 14 1.61 -14.91 0.95
CA ARG A 14 2.14 -13.59 1.30
C ARG A 14 2.32 -13.46 2.81
N LYS A 15 3.25 -12.59 3.20
CA LYS A 15 3.45 -12.17 4.59
C LYS A 15 3.06 -10.70 4.69
N ARG A 16 2.20 -10.37 5.66
CA ARG A 16 1.88 -8.98 5.98
C ARG A 16 2.88 -8.47 7.00
N VAL A 17 3.61 -7.44 6.63
CA VAL A 17 4.63 -6.80 7.46
C VAL A 17 4.10 -5.43 7.86
N THR A 18 4.05 -5.19 9.17
CA THR A 18 3.80 -3.87 9.74
C THR A 18 5.13 -3.35 10.25
N ALA A 19 5.53 -2.19 9.78
CA ALA A 19 6.78 -1.56 10.15
C ALA A 19 6.57 -0.08 10.48
N GLU A 20 7.51 0.51 11.19
CA GLU A 20 7.52 1.92 11.55
C GLU A 20 8.80 2.56 11.03
N ILE A 21 8.68 3.67 10.32
CA ILE A 21 9.81 4.50 9.90
C ILE A 21 9.78 5.79 10.71
N GLU A 22 10.89 6.09 11.36
CA GLU A 22 11.16 7.38 11.97
C GLU A 22 11.90 8.24 10.95
N HIS A 23 11.44 9.47 10.73
CA HIS A 23 11.99 10.40 9.76
C HIS A 23 12.29 11.75 10.44
N PHE A 24 13.40 11.79 11.17
CA PHE A 24 13.83 12.97 11.90
C PHE A 24 13.95 14.19 10.99
N LYS A 25 13.11 15.21 11.22
CA LYS A 25 13.04 16.47 10.46
C LYS A 25 12.80 16.34 8.95
N LYS A 26 12.33 15.20 8.44
CA LYS A 26 12.01 15.01 7.02
C LYS A 26 10.51 14.84 6.81
N ALA A 27 10.06 15.16 5.60
CA ALA A 27 8.71 14.84 5.17
C ALA A 27 8.48 13.32 5.17
N THR A 28 7.20 12.90 5.14
CA THR A 28 6.85 11.48 5.04
C THR A 28 7.57 10.87 3.83
N PRO A 29 8.36 9.79 4.01
CA PRO A 29 9.17 9.23 2.94
C PRO A 29 8.29 8.82 1.76
N SER A 30 8.83 9.02 0.56
CA SER A 30 8.10 8.67 -0.66
C SER A 30 7.90 7.16 -0.77
N LYS A 31 6.86 6.75 -1.49
CA LYS A 31 6.56 5.32 -1.70
C LYS A 31 7.76 4.51 -2.20
N ARG A 32 8.56 5.08 -3.11
CA ARG A 32 9.77 4.43 -3.65
C ARG A 32 10.84 4.23 -2.58
N GLU A 33 11.08 5.25 -1.75
CA GLU A 33 12.05 5.15 -0.66
C GLU A 33 11.62 4.09 0.36
N ILE A 34 10.34 4.09 0.74
CA ILE A 34 9.78 3.07 1.64
C ILE A 34 10.00 1.66 1.09
N LEU A 35 9.74 1.44 -0.21
CA LEU A 35 9.94 0.14 -0.85
C LEU A 35 11.40 -0.29 -0.82
N LYS A 36 12.31 0.62 -1.17
CA LYS A 36 13.75 0.36 -1.14
C LYS A 36 14.22 -0.02 0.26
N THR A 37 13.85 0.76 1.27
CA THR A 37 14.22 0.47 2.67
C THR A 37 13.62 -0.84 3.17
N LEU A 38 12.39 -1.18 2.74
CA LEU A 38 11.76 -2.47 3.06
C LEU A 38 12.51 -3.63 2.41
N ALA A 39 12.87 -3.50 1.14
CA ALA A 39 13.58 -4.48 0.35
C ALA A 39 14.95 -4.80 0.95
N GLU A 40 15.71 -3.76 1.32
CA GLU A 40 17.01 -3.89 1.99
C GLU A 40 16.88 -4.60 3.34
N LYS A 41 15.87 -4.24 4.15
CA LYS A 41 15.67 -4.84 5.47
C LYS A 41 15.26 -6.31 5.40
N LEU A 42 14.37 -6.66 4.48
CA LEU A 42 13.81 -8.00 4.36
C LEU A 42 14.65 -8.89 3.42
N LYS A 43 15.65 -8.33 2.73
CA LYS A 43 16.45 -8.98 1.69
C LYS A 43 15.57 -9.60 0.59
N VAL A 44 14.54 -8.86 0.19
CA VAL A 44 13.58 -9.29 -0.86
C VAL A 44 13.56 -8.24 -1.97
N SER A 45 13.42 -8.66 -3.23
CA SER A 45 13.29 -7.75 -4.37
C SER A 45 12.07 -6.83 -4.26
N GLU A 46 12.23 -5.57 -4.69
CA GLU A 46 11.15 -4.57 -4.70
C GLU A 46 9.90 -5.04 -5.46
N ASP A 47 10.09 -5.83 -6.52
CA ASP A 47 9.01 -6.41 -7.33
C ASP A 47 8.06 -7.34 -6.57
N LYS A 48 8.48 -7.86 -5.42
CA LYS A 48 7.68 -8.77 -4.59
C LYS A 48 7.00 -8.06 -3.41
N ILE A 49 7.20 -6.75 -3.27
CA ILE A 49 6.72 -5.96 -2.14
C ILE A 49 5.64 -5.01 -2.62
N LEU A 50 4.46 -5.10 -2.00
CA LEU A 50 3.36 -4.18 -2.25
C LEU A 50 3.08 -3.34 -1.01
N LEU A 51 3.26 -2.02 -1.14
CA LEU A 51 2.83 -1.06 -0.13
C LEU A 51 1.31 -0.88 -0.20
N LEU A 52 0.60 -1.18 0.89
CA LEU A 52 -0.84 -0.95 1.00
C LEU A 52 -1.10 0.49 1.42
N HIS A 53 -0.63 0.83 2.62
CA HIS A 53 -0.85 2.13 3.24
C HIS A 53 0.37 2.54 4.04
N ALA A 54 0.64 3.84 4.03
CA ALA A 54 1.57 4.51 4.92
C ALA A 54 0.76 5.52 5.72
N TYR A 55 0.64 5.30 7.02
CA TYR A 55 -0.07 6.15 7.96
C TYR A 55 0.94 6.98 8.76
N PRO A 56 1.14 8.26 8.42
CA PRO A 56 1.92 9.15 9.25
C PRO A 56 1.19 9.37 10.59
N HIS A 57 1.94 9.37 11.69
CA HIS A 57 1.40 9.73 13.00
C HIS A 57 1.31 11.25 13.09
N PHE A 58 0.14 11.78 13.43
CA PHE A 58 -0.04 13.22 13.58
C PHE A 58 0.82 13.76 14.72
N GLY A 59 1.55 14.87 14.46
CA GLY A 59 2.43 15.50 15.45
C GLY A 59 3.68 14.68 15.81
N ARG A 60 3.92 13.55 15.14
CA ARG A 60 5.12 12.73 15.32
C ARG A 60 5.77 12.48 13.96
N GLU A 61 7.08 12.54 13.94
CA GLU A 61 7.93 12.18 12.79
C GLU A 61 8.07 10.64 12.66
N LYS A 62 6.95 9.93 12.83
CA LYS A 62 6.86 8.48 12.68
C LYS A 62 5.77 8.13 11.68
N THR A 63 6.06 7.19 10.80
CA THR A 63 5.08 6.67 9.84
C THR A 63 4.97 5.17 9.98
N LYS A 64 3.74 4.72 10.25
CA LYS A 64 3.39 3.31 10.26
C LYS A 64 3.12 2.83 8.84
N ILE A 65 3.83 1.81 8.44
CA ILE A 65 3.81 1.23 7.10
C ILE A 65 3.21 -0.16 7.16
N ILE A 66 2.27 -0.42 6.27
CA ILE A 66 1.67 -1.74 6.08
C ILE A 66 2.02 -2.19 4.66
N ALA A 67 2.82 -3.24 4.58
CA ALA A 67 3.24 -3.84 3.32
C ALA A 67 2.91 -5.33 3.28
N ASN A 68 2.64 -5.84 2.08
CA ASN A 68 2.55 -7.27 1.82
C ASN A 68 3.78 -7.69 1.03
N VAL A 69 4.45 -8.73 1.51
CA VAL A 69 5.60 -9.36 0.87
C VAL A 69 5.15 -10.69 0.30
N TYR A 70 5.27 -10.86 -1.01
CA TYR A 70 4.86 -12.08 -1.72
C TYR A 70 6.06 -13.00 -1.94
N GLU A 71 5.81 -14.31 -2.03
CA GLU A 71 6.85 -15.29 -2.34
C GLU A 71 7.24 -15.24 -3.82
N SER A 72 6.25 -15.02 -4.70
CA SER A 72 6.39 -15.02 -6.16
C SER A 72 5.68 -13.85 -6.82
N LYS A 73 6.17 -13.43 -8.00
CA LYS A 73 5.58 -12.36 -8.82
C LYS A 73 4.18 -12.71 -9.32
N GLU A 74 3.95 -13.98 -9.67
CA GLU A 74 2.65 -14.48 -10.10
C GLU A 74 1.56 -14.34 -9.01
N ALA A 75 1.93 -14.59 -7.75
CA ALA A 75 1.01 -14.42 -6.62
C ALA A 75 0.61 -12.95 -6.42
N LEU A 76 1.55 -12.03 -6.65
CA LEU A 76 1.27 -10.60 -6.64
C LEU A 76 0.30 -10.22 -7.77
N GLU A 77 0.57 -10.67 -9.00
CA GLU A 77 -0.28 -10.35 -10.15
C GLU A 77 -1.69 -10.94 -10.04
N ALA A 78 -1.83 -12.16 -9.54
CA ALA A 78 -3.13 -12.81 -9.35
C ALA A 78 -4.02 -12.04 -8.35
N VAL A 79 -3.44 -11.63 -7.21
CA VAL A 79 -4.17 -10.88 -6.18
C VAL A 79 -4.45 -9.45 -6.62
N GLU A 80 -3.51 -8.81 -7.32
CA GLU A 80 -3.67 -7.43 -7.78
C GLU A 80 -4.61 -7.29 -8.98
N LYS A 81 -4.71 -8.28 -9.88
CA LYS A 81 -5.72 -8.29 -10.95
C LYS A 81 -7.14 -8.18 -10.39
N ILE A 82 -7.39 -8.76 -9.21
CA ILE A 82 -8.68 -8.68 -8.51
C ILE A 82 -8.90 -7.26 -7.94
N ASN A 83 -7.87 -6.65 -7.35
CA ASN A 83 -7.95 -5.30 -6.76
C ASN A 83 -8.03 -4.18 -7.81
N LYS A 84 -7.29 -4.26 -8.91
CA LYS A 84 -7.34 -3.26 -10.01
C LYS A 84 -8.70 -3.24 -10.70
N LYS A 85 -9.37 -4.40 -10.86
CA LYS A 85 -10.74 -4.46 -11.38
C LYS A 85 -11.75 -3.70 -10.50
N LYS A 86 -11.56 -3.70 -9.17
CA LYS A 86 -12.43 -2.96 -8.25
C LYS A 86 -12.24 -1.45 -8.33
N LYS A 87 -11.00 -0.95 -8.42
CA LYS A 87 -10.75 0.50 -8.55
C LYS A 87 -11.33 1.09 -9.84
N LYS A 88 -11.13 0.41 -10.98
CA LYS A 88 -11.66 0.87 -12.27
C LYS A 88 -13.20 0.89 -12.30
N GLY A 89 -13.86 -0.02 -11.58
CA GLY A 89 -15.32 -0.05 -11.45
C GLY A 89 -15.89 0.97 -10.46
N GLU A 90 -15.08 1.44 -9.50
CA GLU A 90 -15.47 2.47 -8.53
C GLU A 90 -15.29 3.88 -9.10
N GLU A 91 -14.23 4.10 -9.90
CA GLU A 91 -14.04 5.34 -10.68
C GLU A 91 -15.21 5.58 -11.65
N ALA A 92 -15.66 4.55 -12.37
CA ALA A 92 -16.83 4.63 -13.25
C ALA A 92 -18.16 4.90 -12.52
N LYS A 93 -18.28 4.53 -11.23
CA LYS A 93 -19.47 4.81 -10.41
C LYS A 93 -19.44 6.19 -9.75
N VAL A 94 -18.25 6.78 -9.58
CA VAL A 94 -18.08 8.13 -9.03
C VAL A 94 -18.30 9.18 -10.12
N GLU A 95 -17.89 8.91 -11.36
CA GLU A 95 -18.16 9.77 -12.52
C GLU A 95 -19.67 9.81 -12.83
N ALA A 96 -20.35 8.66 -12.92
CA ALA A 96 -21.80 8.62 -13.17
C ALA A 96 -22.68 9.28 -12.08
N LYS A 97 -22.15 9.55 -10.88
CA LYS A 97 -22.86 10.27 -9.80
C LYS A 97 -22.60 11.77 -9.77
N LYS A 98 -21.61 12.28 -10.51
CA LYS A 98 -21.35 13.72 -10.61
C LYS A 98 -22.20 14.36 -11.70
N ASP A 99 -22.32 13.71 -12.86
CA ASP A 99 -23.13 14.24 -13.97
C ASP A 99 -24.64 14.32 -13.65
N GLY A 100 -25.18 13.40 -12.84
CA GLY A 100 -26.61 13.41 -12.49
C GLY A 100 -27.07 14.47 -11.48
N LYS A 101 -26.15 15.26 -10.89
CA LYS A 101 -26.49 16.27 -9.87
C LYS A 101 -26.37 17.71 -10.36
N GLU A 102 -25.86 17.93 -11.57
CA GLU A 102 -25.64 19.26 -12.14
C GLU A 102 -26.81 19.74 -13.04
N GLU A 103 -27.71 18.83 -13.49
CA GLU A 103 -28.84 19.18 -14.37
C GLU A 103 -30.15 19.61 -13.68
N THR A 104 -30.22 19.72 -12.34
CA THR A 104 -31.46 20.12 -11.63
C THR A 104 -31.43 21.50 -10.96
N LYS A 105 -30.51 22.39 -11.35
CA LYS A 105 -30.39 23.76 -10.79
C LYS A 105 -30.18 24.86 -11.84
N LYS A 106 -30.92 24.82 -12.96
CA LYS A 106 -31.00 25.96 -13.88
C LYS A 106 -32.43 26.43 -14.04
#